data_AF-A0A662TF54-F1
#
_entry.id   AF-A0A662TF54-F1
#
_cell.length_a   1.000
_cell.length_b   1.000
_cell.length_c   1.000
_cell.angle_alpha   90.00
_cell.angle_beta   90.00
_cell.angle_gamma   90.00
#
_symmetry.space_group_name_H-M   'P 1'
#
loop_
_entity.id
_entity.type
_entity.pdbx_description
1 polymer ?
#
loop_
_entity_poly.entity_id
_entity_poly.type
_entity_poly.pdbx_seq_one_letter_code
_entity_poly.pdbx_strand_id
1 'polypeptide(L)'
;PIITIAAKGPYNISHMHFAFVEFREKVDRETVISVLDEAPRIIFVNAGDGIEALNSVLEICRDLQRPRADLWEVAVWKDILALNEDCTEAYLIYQVHNEAIVIPENIDAIRALTELETDPMKSIEKTDKSLGIVKKLL
;
A
#
# COMPACT_ATOMS: atom_id res chain seq x y z
N PRO A 1 6.96 4.38 19.08
CA PRO A 1 8.33 3.99 18.68
C PRO A 1 8.23 2.98 17.53
N ILE A 2 9.24 2.85 16.68
CA ILE A 2 9.25 1.86 15.60
C ILE A 2 10.45 0.94 15.75
N ILE A 3 10.23 -0.37 15.69
CA ILE A 3 11.27 -1.40 15.68
C ILE A 3 11.06 -2.20 14.40
N THR A 4 12.14 -2.44 13.66
CA THR A 4 12.09 -3.20 12.41
C THR A 4 13.13 -4.30 12.42
N ILE A 5 12.77 -5.43 11.83
CA ILE A 5 13.67 -6.53 11.51
C ILE A 5 13.54 -6.82 10.02
N ALA A 6 14.64 -7.19 9.38
CA ALA A 6 14.66 -7.48 7.95
C ALA A 6 15.33 -8.83 7.70
N ALA A 7 14.77 -9.59 6.76
CA ALA A 7 15.35 -10.81 6.25
C ALA A 7 15.26 -10.80 4.71
N LYS A 8 16.23 -11.46 4.06
CA LYS A 8 16.25 -11.60 2.60
C LYS A 8 15.88 -13.02 2.22
N GLY A 9 14.81 -13.17 1.44
CA GLY A 9 14.46 -14.42 0.77
C GLY A 9 14.99 -14.48 -0.68
N PRO A 10 14.98 -15.66 -1.32
CA PRO A 10 15.41 -15.85 -2.71
C PRO A 10 14.29 -15.46 -3.71
N TYR A 11 13.76 -14.24 -3.58
CA TYR A 11 12.68 -13.71 -4.43
C TYR A 11 13.09 -12.34 -5.00
N ASN A 12 12.54 -11.98 -6.17
CA ASN A 12 12.86 -10.76 -6.90
C ASN A 12 11.64 -9.90 -7.30
N ILE A 13 10.43 -10.31 -6.92
CA ILE A 13 9.18 -9.71 -7.41
C ILE A 13 8.77 -8.48 -6.58
N SER A 14 8.84 -8.58 -5.25
CA SER A 14 8.42 -7.53 -4.32
C SER A 14 8.93 -7.81 -2.91
N HIS A 15 8.76 -6.85 -2.02
CA HIS A 15 8.89 -7.04 -0.59
C HIS A 15 7.53 -7.32 0.05
N MET A 16 7.56 -8.09 1.13
CA MET A 16 6.40 -8.35 1.99
C MET A 16 6.74 -7.86 3.40
N HIS A 17 5.78 -7.20 4.02
CA HIS A 17 5.90 -6.68 5.36
C HIS A 17 4.85 -7.33 6.26
N PHE A 18 5.27 -7.63 7.48
CA PHE A 18 4.41 -8.01 8.59
C PHE A 18 4.50 -6.87 9.60
N ALA A 19 3.39 -6.20 9.85
CA ALA A 19 3.34 -5.08 10.78
C ALA A 19 2.41 -5.36 11.95
N PHE A 20 2.90 -4.99 13.12
CA PHE A 20 2.25 -5.09 14.41
C PHE A 20 2.12 -3.64 14.91
N VAL A 21 0.90 -3.15 15.04
CA VAL A 21 0.62 -1.74 15.33
C VAL A 21 -0.17 -1.65 16.63
N GLU A 22 0.49 -1.24 17.70
CA GLU A 22 -0.13 -0.97 18.98
C GLU A 22 -0.79 0.42 18.99
N PHE A 23 -2.04 0.47 19.46
CA PHE A 23 -2.85 1.66 19.62
C PHE A 23 -2.84 2.13 21.07
N ARG A 24 -3.07 3.43 21.28
CA ARG A 24 -3.21 4.01 22.63
C ARG A 24 -4.57 3.74 23.26
N GLU A 25 -5.56 3.44 22.43
CA GLU A 25 -6.94 3.20 22.79
C GLU A 25 -7.48 2.03 21.96
N LYS A 26 -8.65 1.53 22.32
CA LYS A 26 -9.28 0.44 21.57
C LYS A 26 -9.76 0.95 20.22
N VAL A 27 -9.40 0.25 19.15
CA VAL A 27 -9.79 0.57 17.77
C VAL A 27 -10.43 -0.67 17.16
N ASP A 28 -11.63 -0.52 16.59
CA ASP A 28 -12.27 -1.63 15.88
C ASP A 28 -11.68 -1.85 14.48
N ARG A 29 -11.95 -3.03 13.92
CA ARG A 29 -11.35 -3.46 12.65
C ARG A 29 -11.82 -2.59 11.49
N GLU A 30 -13.08 -2.19 11.53
CA GLU A 30 -13.73 -1.35 10.53
C GLU A 30 -13.09 0.04 10.46
N THR A 31 -12.70 0.61 11.60
CA THR A 31 -11.99 1.89 11.69
C THR A 31 -10.62 1.79 11.03
N VAL A 32 -9.85 0.74 11.31
CA VAL A 32 -8.55 0.51 10.66
C VAL A 32 -8.72 0.41 9.14
N ILE A 33 -9.72 -0.35 8.70
CA ILE A 33 -10.03 -0.50 7.26
C ILE A 33 -10.42 0.85 6.64
N SER A 34 -11.25 1.66 7.31
CA SER A 34 -11.68 2.98 6.81
C SER A 34 -10.50 3.92 6.62
N VAL A 35 -9.60 4.01 7.61
CA VAL A 35 -8.43 4.88 7.54
C VAL A 35 -7.49 4.46 6.41
N LEU A 36 -7.27 3.16 6.23
CA LEU A 36 -6.46 2.63 5.14
C LEU A 36 -7.11 2.84 3.75
N ASP A 37 -8.44 2.75 3.65
CA ASP A 37 -9.18 3.01 2.39
C ASP A 37 -9.12 4.49 1.99
N GLU A 38 -9.17 5.39 2.98
CA GLU A 38 -9.07 6.84 2.77
C GLU A 38 -7.66 7.27 2.35
N ALA A 39 -6.61 6.63 2.89
CA ALA A 39 -5.22 6.95 2.60
C ALA A 39 -4.88 6.80 1.09
N PRO A 40 -4.26 7.81 0.45
CA PRO A 40 -3.85 7.70 -0.94
C PRO A 40 -2.80 6.61 -1.13
N ARG A 41 -2.79 5.98 -2.31
CA ARG A 41 -1.80 4.96 -2.71
C ARG A 41 -1.76 3.72 -1.79
N ILE A 42 -2.86 3.44 -1.10
CA ILE A 42 -3.12 2.16 -0.44
C ILE A 42 -4.29 1.51 -1.16
N ILE A 43 -4.17 0.21 -1.41
CA ILE A 43 -5.24 -0.62 -1.98
C ILE A 43 -5.41 -1.87 -1.14
N PHE A 44 -6.61 -2.43 -1.19
CA PHE A 44 -6.89 -3.73 -0.61
C PHE A 44 -6.86 -4.84 -1.65
N VAL A 45 -6.31 -5.97 -1.26
CA VAL A 45 -6.40 -7.26 -1.94
C VAL A 45 -6.97 -8.30 -0.97
N ASN A 46 -7.61 -9.35 -1.47
CA ASN A 46 -8.07 -10.47 -0.64
C ASN A 46 -7.47 -11.77 -1.16
N ALA A 47 -6.96 -12.61 -0.26
CA ALA A 47 -6.55 -13.96 -0.61
C ALA A 47 -7.74 -14.77 -1.19
N GLY A 48 -8.96 -14.52 -0.68
CA GLY A 48 -10.20 -15.12 -1.19
C GLY A 48 -10.50 -14.86 -2.68
N ASP A 49 -9.91 -13.82 -3.28
CA ASP A 49 -10.07 -13.50 -4.71
C ASP A 49 -9.05 -14.27 -5.61
N GLY A 50 -8.36 -15.27 -5.05
CA GLY A 50 -7.29 -16.01 -5.74
C GLY A 50 -5.91 -15.34 -5.67
N ILE A 51 -5.76 -14.32 -4.83
CA ILE A 51 -4.51 -13.57 -4.64
C ILE A 51 -3.69 -14.24 -3.53
N GLU A 52 -3.14 -15.42 -3.83
CA GLU A 52 -2.46 -16.29 -2.86
C GLU A 52 -0.98 -15.92 -2.62
N ALA A 53 -0.38 -15.14 -3.53
CA ALA A 53 1.04 -14.80 -3.47
C ALA A 53 1.34 -13.46 -4.16
N LEU A 54 2.51 -12.88 -3.82
CA LEU A 54 2.96 -11.56 -4.30
C LEU A 54 2.95 -11.40 -5.82
N ASN A 55 3.25 -12.49 -6.55
CA ASN A 55 3.24 -12.49 -8.02
C ASN A 55 1.83 -12.29 -8.59
N SER A 56 0.78 -12.70 -7.87
CA SER A 56 -0.62 -12.57 -8.32
C SER A 56 -1.02 -11.10 -8.44
N VAL A 57 -0.60 -10.26 -7.50
CA VAL A 57 -0.86 -8.81 -7.55
C VAL A 57 -0.16 -8.16 -8.74
N LEU A 58 1.08 -8.55 -9.04
CA LEU A 58 1.78 -8.04 -10.21
C LEU A 58 1.21 -8.58 -11.53
N GLU A 59 0.67 -9.81 -11.54
CA GLU A 59 -0.02 -10.33 -12.71
C GLU A 59 -1.28 -9.51 -13.02
N ILE A 60 -2.04 -9.10 -12.01
CA ILE A 60 -3.14 -8.15 -12.18
C ILE A 60 -2.64 -6.83 -12.77
N CYS A 61 -1.52 -6.30 -12.29
CA CYS A 61 -0.92 -5.08 -12.85
C CYS A 61 -0.49 -5.26 -14.33
N ARG A 62 -0.03 -6.45 -14.71
CA ARG A 62 0.27 -6.82 -16.12
C ARG A 62 -1.00 -6.85 -16.97
N ASP A 63 -2.06 -7.47 -16.46
CA ASP A 63 -3.35 -7.59 -17.16
C ASP A 63 -4.03 -6.23 -17.34
N LEU A 64 -3.87 -5.32 -16.37
CA LEU A 64 -4.25 -3.91 -16.45
C LEU A 64 -3.35 -3.09 -17.38
N GLN A 65 -2.35 -3.71 -18.02
CA GLN A 65 -1.41 -3.08 -18.95
C GLN A 65 -0.66 -1.89 -18.34
N ARG A 66 -0.41 -1.94 -17.02
CA ARG A 66 0.43 -0.93 -16.38
C ARG A 66 1.84 -1.00 -16.96
N PRO A 67 2.50 0.15 -17.18
CA PRO A 67 3.90 0.16 -17.61
C PRO A 67 4.73 -0.72 -16.69
N ARG A 68 5.48 -1.68 -17.26
CA ARG A 68 6.36 -2.60 -16.51
C ARG A 68 5.69 -3.42 -15.40
N ALA A 69 4.35 -3.56 -15.43
CA ALA A 69 3.58 -4.15 -14.33
C ALA A 69 3.67 -3.38 -13.01
N ASP A 70 3.91 -2.07 -13.08
CA ASP A 70 4.11 -1.24 -11.90
C ASP A 70 2.89 -1.28 -10.96
N LEU A 71 3.10 -1.83 -9.77
CA LEU A 71 2.29 -1.55 -8.60
C LEU A 71 2.87 -0.32 -7.89
N TRP A 72 2.21 0.84 -8.02
CA TRP A 72 2.64 2.08 -7.35
C TRP A 72 2.09 2.17 -5.92
N GLU A 73 1.01 1.46 -5.65
CA GLU A 73 0.30 1.43 -4.37
C GLU A 73 0.88 0.38 -3.41
N VAL A 74 0.68 0.58 -2.11
CA VAL A 74 0.86 -0.49 -1.12
C VAL A 74 -0.37 -1.40 -1.14
N ALA A 75 -0.18 -2.69 -1.39
CA ALA A 75 -1.27 -3.67 -1.39
C ALA A 75 -1.39 -4.35 -0.03
N VAL A 76 -2.51 -4.14 0.66
CA VAL A 76 -2.80 -4.71 1.99
C VAL A 76 -3.78 -5.87 1.86
N TRP A 77 -3.48 -7.01 2.49
CA TRP A 77 -4.44 -8.13 2.55
C TRP A 77 -5.54 -7.83 3.57
N LYS A 78 -6.72 -7.45 3.07
CA LYS A 78 -7.86 -7.02 3.90
C LYS A 78 -8.45 -8.17 4.70
N ASP A 79 -8.55 -9.35 4.10
CA ASP A 79 -9.11 -10.55 4.71
C ASP A 79 -8.18 -11.21 5.74
N ILE A 80 -6.89 -10.88 5.72
CA ILE A 80 -5.91 -11.32 6.72
C ILE A 80 -5.77 -10.31 7.87
N LEU A 81 -6.13 -9.04 7.67
CA LEU A 81 -6.09 -8.01 8.71
C LEU A 81 -6.88 -8.45 9.94
N ALA A 82 -6.17 -8.52 11.06
CA ALA A 82 -6.69 -8.97 12.35
C ALA A 82 -6.36 -7.98 13.47
N LEU A 83 -7.15 -8.06 14.54
CA LEU A 83 -6.88 -7.38 15.81
C LEU A 83 -6.62 -8.43 16.88
N ASN A 84 -5.88 -8.04 17.92
CA ASN A 84 -5.79 -8.83 19.15
C ASN A 84 -7.11 -8.80 19.94
N GLU A 85 -7.22 -9.63 20.98
CA GLU A 85 -8.48 -9.83 21.73
C GLU A 85 -9.04 -8.56 22.39
N ASP A 86 -8.19 -7.62 22.79
CA ASP A 86 -8.60 -6.38 23.45
C ASP A 86 -8.72 -5.18 22.50
N CYS A 87 -8.50 -5.39 21.19
CA CYS A 87 -8.54 -4.39 20.12
C CYS A 87 -7.54 -3.24 20.31
N THR A 88 -6.39 -3.49 20.92
CA THR A 88 -5.31 -2.50 21.09
C THR A 88 -4.11 -2.75 20.19
N GLU A 89 -4.11 -3.82 19.40
CA GLU A 89 -3.06 -4.13 18.45
C GLU A 89 -3.64 -4.64 17.13
N ALA A 90 -3.15 -4.11 16.00
CA ALA A 90 -3.47 -4.59 14.66
C ALA A 90 -2.32 -5.35 14.02
N TYR A 91 -2.67 -6.44 13.33
CA TYR A 91 -1.78 -7.28 12.55
C TYR A 91 -2.07 -7.08 11.05
N LEU A 92 -1.07 -6.62 10.31
CA LEU A 92 -1.16 -6.27 8.90
C LEU A 92 -0.13 -7.05 8.09
N ILE A 93 -0.54 -7.51 6.91
CA ILE A 93 0.36 -8.02 5.88
C ILE A 93 0.18 -7.15 4.64
N TYR A 94 1.28 -6.62 4.11
CA TYR A 94 1.24 -5.82 2.91
C TYR A 94 2.44 -6.05 1.99
N GLN A 95 2.21 -5.86 0.70
CA GLN A 95 3.18 -5.96 -0.37
C GLN A 95 3.66 -4.57 -0.79
N VAL A 96 4.96 -4.49 -1.04
CA VAL A 96 5.63 -3.31 -1.59
C VAL A 96 6.36 -3.72 -2.85
N HIS A 97 5.95 -3.17 -3.99
CA HIS A 97 6.66 -3.33 -5.25
C HIS A 97 7.81 -2.32 -5.32
N ASN A 98 8.99 -2.78 -4.91
CA ASN A 98 10.18 -1.95 -4.70
C ASN A 98 10.67 -1.23 -5.97
N GLU A 99 10.33 -1.73 -7.16
CA GLU A 99 10.73 -1.11 -8.43
C GLU A 99 9.94 0.17 -8.74
N ALA A 100 8.72 0.30 -8.20
CA ALA A 100 7.78 1.35 -8.63
C ALA A 100 7.24 2.24 -7.50
N ILE A 101 7.20 1.77 -6.24
CA ILE A 101 6.50 2.45 -5.14
C ILE A 101 6.93 3.91 -4.93
N VAL A 102 8.21 4.25 -5.15
CA VAL A 102 8.71 5.62 -4.95
C VAL A 102 8.56 6.53 -6.17
N ILE A 103 8.09 6.02 -7.32
CA ILE A 103 7.91 6.82 -8.53
C ILE A 103 6.97 8.01 -8.29
N PRO A 104 5.73 7.82 -7.79
CA PRO A 104 4.83 8.96 -7.55
C PRO A 104 5.38 9.93 -6.48
N GLU A 105 6.07 9.41 -5.47
CA GLU A 105 6.69 10.22 -4.40
C GLU A 105 7.72 11.21 -4.94
N ASN A 106 8.53 10.79 -5.92
CA ASN A 106 9.51 11.67 -6.57
C ASN A 106 8.83 12.82 -7.31
N ILE A 107 7.70 12.57 -7.97
CA ILE A 107 6.96 13.60 -8.71
C ILE A 107 6.39 14.63 -7.74
N ASP A 108 5.83 14.21 -6.61
CA ASP A 108 5.30 15.11 -5.59
C ASP A 108 6.42 15.88 -4.89
N ALA A 109 7.54 15.22 -4.58
CA ALA A 109 8.71 15.86 -4.00
C ALA A 109 9.24 17.00 -4.89
N ILE A 110 9.26 16.81 -6.22
CA ILE A 110 9.62 17.89 -7.15
C ILE A 110 8.68 19.09 -6.98
N ARG A 111 7.36 18.88 -6.93
CA ARG A 111 6.40 19.99 -6.79
C ARG A 111 6.53 20.70 -5.45
N ALA A 112 6.78 19.93 -4.38
CA ALA A 112 7.01 20.48 -3.05
C ALA A 112 8.31 21.33 -3.00
N LEU A 113 9.42 20.80 -3.51
CA LEU A 113 10.72 21.49 -3.50
C LEU A 113 10.75 22.75 -4.38
N THR A 114 9.93 22.77 -5.43
CA THR A 114 9.85 23.90 -6.37
C THR A 114 8.70 24.85 -6.06
N GLU A 115 7.90 24.56 -5.02
CA GLU A 115 6.69 25.29 -4.66
C GLU A 115 5.68 25.43 -5.81
N LEU A 116 5.73 24.53 -6.81
CA LEU A 116 4.80 24.51 -7.94
C LEU A 116 3.38 24.10 -7.54
N GLU A 117 3.25 23.38 -6.44
CA GLU A 117 1.99 23.06 -5.77
C GLU A 117 2.25 23.08 -4.26
N THR A 118 1.48 23.89 -3.53
CA THR A 118 1.62 24.05 -2.07
C THR A 118 0.61 23.21 -1.30
N ASP A 119 -0.43 22.70 -1.97
CA ASP A 119 -1.39 21.76 -1.41
C ASP A 119 -0.94 20.31 -1.70
N PRO A 120 -0.50 19.55 -0.67
CA PRO A 120 -0.01 18.19 -0.85
C PRO A 120 -1.03 17.27 -1.53
N MET A 121 -2.32 17.41 -1.20
CA MET A 121 -3.36 16.55 -1.76
C MET A 121 -3.59 16.82 -3.23
N LYS A 122 -3.52 18.08 -3.67
CA LYS A 122 -3.58 18.40 -5.10
C LYS A 122 -2.39 17.85 -5.87
N SER A 123 -1.19 17.85 -5.28
CA SER A 123 -0.01 17.25 -5.91
C SER A 123 -0.21 15.74 -6.09
N ILE A 124 -0.63 15.05 -5.02
CA ILE A 124 -0.89 13.61 -5.01
C ILE A 124 -1.95 13.26 -6.06
N GLU A 125 -3.11 13.92 -6.04
CA GLU A 125 -4.19 13.69 -7.02
C GLU A 125 -3.72 13.91 -8.46
N LYS A 126 -2.92 14.94 -8.71
CA LYS A 126 -2.37 15.24 -10.04
C LYS A 126 -1.40 14.16 -10.50
N THR A 127 -0.53 13.68 -9.61
CA THR A 127 0.39 12.56 -9.88
C THR A 127 -0.38 11.28 -10.15
N ASP A 128 -1.30 10.93 -9.26
CA ASP A 128 -2.08 9.70 -9.31
C ASP A 128 -2.89 9.62 -10.60
N LYS A 129 -3.56 10.71 -10.97
CA LYS A 129 -4.29 10.82 -12.24
C LYS A 129 -3.37 10.66 -13.46
N SER A 130 -2.15 11.18 -13.40
CA SER A 130 -1.21 11.10 -14.53
C SER A 130 -0.62 9.71 -14.74
N LEU A 131 -0.46 8.95 -13.65
CA LEU A 131 0.06 7.57 -13.68
C LEU A 131 -1.06 6.52 -13.85
N GLY A 132 -2.31 6.88 -13.56
CA GLY A 132 -3.41 5.91 -13.51
C GLY A 132 -3.40 5.07 -12.23
N ILE A 133 -2.97 5.68 -11.12
CA ILE A 133 -3.07 5.10 -9.78
C ILE A 133 -4.56 4.99 -9.41
N VAL A 134 -4.94 3.86 -8.83
CA VAL A 134 -6.34 3.52 -8.53
C VAL A 134 -6.51 3.22 -7.04
N LYS A 135 -7.74 3.34 -6.56
CA LYS A 135 -8.11 2.91 -5.20
C LYS A 135 -8.45 1.42 -5.10
N LYS A 136 -8.68 0.74 -6.23
CA LYS A 136 -8.97 -0.70 -6.34
C LYS A 136 -8.45 -1.24 -7.65
N LEU A 137 -7.75 -2.38 -7.60
CA LEU A 137 -7.29 -3.09 -8.81
C LEU A 137 -8.37 -3.99 -9.42
N LEU A 138 -9.38 -4.38 -8.64
CA LEU A 138 -10.52 -5.22 -8.99
C LEU A 138 -11.83 -4.57 -8.56
#